data_AF-A0A0Q0WHK0-F1
#
_entry.id   AF-A0A0Q0WHK0-F1
#
_cell.length_a   1.000
_cell.length_b   1.000
_cell.length_c   1.000
_cell.angle_alpha   90.00
_cell.angle_beta   90.00
_cell.angle_gamma   90.00
#
_symmetry.space_group_name_H-M   'P 1'
#
loop_
_entity.id
_entity.type
_entity.pdbx_description
1 polymer ?
#
loop_
_entity_poly.entity_id
_entity_poly.type
_entity_poly.pdbx_seq_one_letter_code
_entity_poly.pdbx_strand_id
1 'polypeptide(L)'
;MKGVEVTDVKDVSRKPGEKPFATEIFYKKGDLFNGKLHVRKSDGKMYLSIISKIPFNWKNLVGNMKFAGQVVDSAGGLLWLKETENTLNIDLEYIEKYLNELKEKKVSQ
;
A
#
# COMPACT_ATOMS: atom_id res chain seq x y z
N MET A 1 -9.51 3.22 -6.24
CA MET A 1 -8.07 3.10 -6.53
C MET A 1 -7.79 3.68 -7.90
N LYS A 2 -7.62 5.00 -7.98
CA LYS A 2 -7.32 5.68 -9.26
C LYS A 2 -5.84 5.55 -9.60
N GLY A 3 -5.52 5.45 -10.89
CA GLY A 3 -4.16 5.54 -11.39
C GLY A 3 -3.25 4.33 -11.14
N VAL A 4 -3.74 3.25 -10.51
CA VAL A 4 -3.03 1.98 -10.35
C VAL A 4 -3.67 0.91 -11.23
N GLU A 5 -2.86 -0.04 -11.70
CA GLU A 5 -3.34 -1.22 -12.43
C GLU A 5 -3.70 -2.31 -11.42
N VAL A 6 -4.95 -2.78 -11.43
CA VAL A 6 -5.35 -3.97 -10.68
C VAL A 6 -4.87 -5.20 -11.44
N THR A 7 -4.04 -6.01 -10.80
CA THR A 7 -3.39 -7.16 -11.43
C THR A 7 -4.06 -8.49 -11.10
N ASP A 8 -4.69 -8.58 -9.93
CA ASP A 8 -5.38 -9.79 -9.48
C ASP A 8 -6.39 -9.44 -8.37
N VAL A 9 -7.41 -10.26 -8.20
CA VAL A 9 -8.37 -10.17 -7.10
C VAL A 9 -8.63 -11.57 -6.57
N LYS A 10 -8.37 -11.79 -5.28
CA LYS A 10 -8.47 -13.11 -4.67
C LYS A 10 -9.09 -13.08 -3.30
N ASP A 11 -9.98 -14.04 -3.05
CA ASP A 11 -10.49 -14.33 -1.72
C ASP A 11 -9.47 -15.10 -0.88
N VAL A 12 -9.28 -14.67 0.37
CA VAL A 12 -8.33 -15.29 1.30
C VAL A 12 -9.02 -15.84 2.54
N SER A 13 -8.66 -17.07 2.88
CA SER A 13 -9.10 -17.78 4.09
C SER A 13 -7.97 -17.77 5.14
N ARG A 14 -8.32 -17.81 6.43
CA ARG A 14 -7.30 -17.86 7.50
C ARG A 14 -6.54 -19.18 7.48
N LYS A 15 -7.23 -20.26 7.13
CA LYS A 15 -6.67 -21.59 6.92
C LYS A 15 -7.19 -22.20 5.60
N PRO A 16 -6.45 -23.13 4.99
CA PRO A 16 -6.95 -23.91 3.86
C PRO A 16 -8.28 -24.59 4.20
N GLY A 17 -9.26 -24.51 3.30
CA GLY A 17 -10.59 -25.12 3.47
C GLY A 17 -11.60 -24.30 4.30
N GLU A 18 -11.18 -23.22 4.96
CA GLU A 18 -12.12 -22.33 5.65
C GLU A 18 -12.79 -21.35 4.67
N LYS A 19 -13.93 -20.79 5.08
CA LYS A 19 -14.58 -19.70 4.34
C LYS A 19 -13.65 -18.47 4.27
N PRO A 20 -13.60 -17.77 3.13
CA PRO A 20 -12.81 -16.54 3.02
C PRO A 20 -13.22 -15.49 4.06
N PHE A 21 -12.24 -14.89 4.74
CA PHE A 21 -12.47 -13.84 5.73
C PHE A 21 -12.17 -12.44 5.17
N ALA A 22 -11.47 -12.36 4.04
CA ALA A 22 -11.11 -11.12 3.38
C ALA A 22 -10.98 -11.33 1.87
N THR A 23 -10.94 -10.21 1.15
CA THR A 23 -10.59 -10.15 -0.27
C THR A 23 -9.32 -9.31 -0.42
N GLU A 24 -8.38 -9.80 -1.21
CA GLU A 24 -7.15 -9.08 -1.55
C GLU A 24 -7.21 -8.61 -3.00
N ILE A 25 -7.03 -7.31 -3.19
CA ILE A 25 -6.96 -6.67 -4.51
C ILE A 25 -5.49 -6.32 -4.72
N PHE A 26 -4.83 -7.05 -5.61
CA PHE A 26 -3.43 -6.81 -5.95
C PHE A 26 -3.34 -5.72 -7.00
N TYR A 27 -2.35 -4.84 -6.83
CA TYR A 27 -2.18 -3.72 -7.73
C TYR A 27 -0.71 -3.36 -7.94
N LYS A 28 -0.44 -2.63 -9.02
CA LYS A 28 0.86 -2.03 -9.32
C LYS A 28 0.73 -0.61 -9.87
N LYS A 29 1.75 0.20 -9.63
CA LYS A 29 1.90 1.56 -10.14
C LYS A 29 3.23 1.67 -10.90
N GLY A 30 3.22 1.22 -12.15
CA GLY A 30 4.43 1.15 -12.99
C GLY A 30 5.60 0.51 -12.23
N ASP A 31 6.77 1.16 -12.29
CA ASP A 31 7.98 0.73 -11.56
C ASP A 31 8.11 1.37 -10.17
N LEU A 32 7.11 2.13 -9.70
CA LEU A 32 7.20 2.85 -8.42
C LEU A 32 6.96 1.92 -7.24
N PHE A 33 5.84 1.22 -7.27
CA PHE A 33 5.45 0.29 -6.22
C PHE A 33 4.39 -0.70 -6.70
N ASN A 34 4.27 -1.80 -5.98
CA ASN A 34 3.14 -2.71 -6.05
C ASN A 34 2.63 -3.00 -4.64
N GLY A 35 1.58 -3.79 -4.54
CA GLY A 35 1.07 -4.18 -3.25
C GLY A 35 -0.30 -4.80 -3.33
N LYS A 36 -1.00 -4.76 -2.20
CA LYS A 36 -2.36 -5.27 -2.10
C LYS A 36 -3.21 -4.44 -1.16
N LEU A 37 -4.48 -4.31 -1.50
CA LEU A 37 -5.51 -3.84 -0.59
C LEU A 37 -6.22 -5.06 0.01
N HIS A 38 -6.09 -5.25 1.31
CA HIS A 38 -6.76 -6.31 2.05
C HIS A 38 -8.03 -5.76 2.69
N VAL A 39 -9.20 -6.25 2.25
CA VAL A 39 -10.52 -5.82 2.72
C VAL A 39 -11.16 -6.94 3.52
N ARG A 40 -11.35 -6.72 4.83
CA ARG A 40 -11.99 -7.71 5.71
C ARG A 40 -13.50 -7.75 5.48
N LYS A 41 -14.04 -8.94 5.21
CA LYS A 41 -15.47 -9.14 4.94
C LYS A 41 -16.36 -8.91 6.15
N SER A 42 -15.83 -9.11 7.36
CA SER A 42 -16.61 -9.03 8.61
C SER A 42 -16.92 -7.61 9.06
N ASP A 43 -15.99 -6.67 8.86
CA ASP A 43 -16.06 -5.31 9.41
C ASP A 43 -15.66 -4.22 8.41
N GLY A 44 -15.45 -4.58 7.14
CA GLY A 44 -15.08 -3.65 6.07
C GLY A 44 -13.71 -2.99 6.24
N LYS A 45 -12.91 -3.38 7.25
CA LYS A 45 -11.61 -2.74 7.49
C LYS A 45 -10.67 -2.99 6.33
N MET A 46 -10.05 -1.91 5.87
CA MET A 46 -9.11 -1.94 4.76
C MET A 46 -7.68 -1.74 5.24
N TYR A 47 -6.79 -2.56 4.71
CA TYR A 47 -5.35 -2.48 4.96
C TYR A 47 -4.63 -2.41 3.63
N LEU A 48 -3.95 -1.29 3.40
CA LEU A 48 -3.16 -1.05 2.20
C LEU A 48 -1.71 -1.47 2.47
N SER A 49 -1.24 -2.46 1.74
CA SER A 49 0.17 -2.85 1.68
C SER A 49 0.83 -2.21 0.47
N ILE A 50 1.99 -1.61 0.67
CA ILE A 50 2.83 -1.01 -0.37
C ILE A 50 4.22 -1.62 -0.28
N ILE A 51 4.73 -2.07 -1.43
CA ILE A 51 6.05 -2.63 -1.60
C ILE A 51 6.76 -1.81 -2.68
N SER A 52 7.85 -1.16 -2.29
CA SER A 52 8.67 -0.35 -3.19
C SER A 52 10.15 -0.65 -2.99
N LYS A 53 10.91 -0.67 -4.10
CA LYS A 53 12.38 -0.77 -4.10
C LYS A 53 13.06 0.59 -4.00
N ILE A 54 12.30 1.69 -4.08
CA ILE A 54 12.85 3.06 -4.10
C ILE A 54 13.38 3.46 -2.72
N PRO A 55 12.59 3.40 -1.63
CA PRO A 55 13.13 3.54 -0.29
C PRO A 55 13.79 2.23 0.15
N PHE A 56 15.00 2.31 0.71
CA PHE A 56 15.65 1.14 1.31
C PHE A 56 14.94 0.69 2.59
N ASN A 57 14.43 1.64 3.38
CA ASN A 57 13.68 1.35 4.59
C ASN A 57 12.61 2.40 4.87
N TRP A 58 11.33 2.04 4.74
CA TRP A 58 10.19 2.89 5.07
C TRP A 58 10.21 3.37 6.52
N LYS A 59 10.70 2.55 7.46
CA LYS A 59 10.73 2.89 8.89
C LYS A 59 11.47 4.21 9.17
N ASN A 60 12.47 4.54 8.35
CA ASN A 60 13.24 5.77 8.48
C ASN A 60 12.52 7.00 7.89
N LEU A 61 11.47 6.79 7.10
CA LEU A 61 10.75 7.83 6.34
C LEU A 61 9.39 8.14 6.95
N VAL A 62 8.67 7.11 7.44
CA VAL A 62 7.28 7.22 7.91
C VAL A 62 7.09 8.26 9.02
N GLY A 63 8.09 8.50 9.87
CA GLY A 63 8.01 9.49 10.94
C GLY A 63 7.80 10.93 10.46
N ASN A 64 8.17 11.23 9.22
CA ASN A 64 8.02 12.56 8.60
C ASN A 64 6.88 12.62 7.58
N MET A 65 6.23 11.49 7.30
CA MET A 65 5.16 11.40 6.30
C MET A 65 3.81 11.74 6.93
N LYS A 66 2.96 12.40 6.14
CA LYS A 66 1.63 12.85 6.58
C LYS A 66 0.54 12.06 5.87
N PHE A 67 0.44 10.77 6.21
CA PHE A 67 -0.62 9.91 5.69
C PHE A 67 -1.99 10.35 6.22
N ALA A 68 -3.02 10.22 5.39
CA ALA A 68 -4.41 10.44 5.78
C ALA A 68 -4.97 9.25 6.57
N GLY A 69 -4.54 8.04 6.22
CA GLY A 69 -4.74 6.80 6.96
C GLY A 69 -3.79 6.67 8.15
N GLN A 70 -3.77 5.48 8.75
CA GLN A 70 -2.95 5.18 9.92
C GLN A 70 -1.84 4.20 9.56
N VAL A 71 -0.58 4.54 9.83
CA VAL A 71 0.53 3.58 9.73
C VAL A 71 0.32 2.44 10.73
N VAL A 72 0.26 1.21 10.23
CA VAL A 72 0.15 -0.01 11.05
C VAL A 72 1.52 -0.64 11.25
N ASP A 73 2.31 -0.72 10.19
CA ASP A 73 3.66 -1.30 10.23
C ASP A 73 4.52 -0.77 9.07
N SER A 74 5.83 -0.81 9.24
CA SER A 74 6.79 -0.49 8.18
C SER A 74 8.14 -1.18 8.43
N ALA A 75 8.67 -1.84 7.41
CA ALA A 75 9.96 -2.52 7.48
C ALA A 75 10.57 -2.70 6.08
N GLY A 76 11.82 -2.25 5.89
CA GLY A 76 12.49 -2.36 4.60
C GLY A 76 11.67 -1.69 3.49
N GLY A 77 11.45 -2.39 2.37
CA GLY A 77 10.62 -1.89 1.26
C GLY A 77 9.09 -2.00 1.49
N LEU A 78 8.64 -2.51 2.64
CA LEU A 78 7.23 -2.74 2.96
C LEU A 78 6.65 -1.64 3.88
N LEU A 79 5.44 -1.18 3.55
CA LEU A 79 4.62 -0.26 4.35
C LEU A 79 3.20 -0.80 4.42
N TRP A 80 2.59 -0.73 5.60
CA TRP A 80 1.19 -1.05 5.85
C TRP A 80 0.45 0.15 6.43
N LEU A 81 -0.64 0.51 5.78
CA LEU A 81 -1.57 1.54 6.24
C LEU A 81 -2.93 0.92 6.49
N LYS A 82 -3.62 1.38 7.52
CA LYS A 82 -5.04 1.13 7.74
C LYS A 82 -5.80 2.28 7.11
N GLU A 83 -6.70 1.94 6.21
CA GLU A 83 -7.37 2.88 5.31
C GLU A 83 -8.90 2.87 5.47
N THR A 84 -9.51 3.94 4.96
CA THR A 84 -10.94 4.09 4.70
C THR A 84 -11.14 4.46 3.23
N GLU A 85 -12.37 4.40 2.73
CA GLU A 85 -12.66 4.78 1.34
C GLU A 85 -12.24 6.23 1.03
N ASN A 86 -12.27 7.10 2.03
CA ASN A 86 -11.92 8.52 1.91
C ASN A 86 -10.42 8.79 1.93
N THR A 87 -9.61 7.91 2.55
CA THR A 87 -8.16 8.10 2.71
C THR A 87 -7.36 7.37 1.64
N LEU A 88 -7.87 6.23 1.15
CA LEU A 88 -7.17 5.33 0.25
C LEU A 88 -6.59 6.01 -1.01
N ASN A 89 -7.39 6.80 -1.73
CA ASN A 89 -6.88 7.44 -2.95
C ASN A 89 -5.91 8.60 -2.62
N ILE A 90 -6.14 9.31 -1.51
CA ILE A 90 -5.27 10.40 -1.07
C ILE A 90 -3.87 9.86 -0.77
N ASP A 91 -3.79 8.76 -0.02
CA ASP A 91 -2.50 8.18 0.34
C ASP A 91 -1.80 7.54 -0.86
N LEU A 92 -2.52 6.89 -1.77
CA LEU A 92 -1.94 6.39 -3.02
C LEU A 92 -1.31 7.51 -3.86
N GLU A 93 -2.01 8.64 -4.03
CA GLU A 93 -1.50 9.81 -4.75
C GLU A 93 -0.30 10.45 -4.04
N TYR A 94 -0.37 10.56 -2.71
CA TYR A 94 0.72 11.09 -1.91
C TYR A 94 1.99 10.23 -2.03
N ILE A 95 1.85 8.91 -1.96
CA ILE A 95 2.96 7.96 -2.09
C ILE A 95 3.55 8.00 -3.49
N GLU A 96 2.73 8.05 -4.53
CA GLU A 96 3.21 8.22 -5.90
C GLU A 96 4.06 9.47 -6.05
N LYS A 97 3.55 10.63 -5.59
CA LYS A 97 4.28 11.89 -5.65
C LYS A 97 5.60 11.80 -4.89
N TYR A 98 5.57 11.30 -3.66
CA TYR A 98 6.74 11.17 -2.80
C TYR A 98 7.82 10.27 -3.43
N LEU A 99 7.43 9.13 -3.99
CA LEU A 99 8.35 8.19 -4.62
C LEU A 99 8.97 8.75 -5.92
N ASN A 100 8.20 9.53 -6.70
CA ASN A 100 8.74 10.24 -7.86
C ASN A 100 9.80 11.27 -7.44
N GLU A 101 9.51 12.11 -6.44
CA GLU A 101 10.48 13.09 -5.90
C GLU A 101 11.77 12.41 -5.38
N LEU A 102 11.63 11.24 -4.73
CA LEU A 102 12.79 10.46 -4.29
C LEU A 102 13.61 9.90 -5.46
N LYS A 103 12.96 9.46 -6.55
CA LYS A 103 13.68 9.00 -7.76
C LYS A 103 14.44 10.15 -8.40
N GLU A 104 13.83 11.32 -8.56
CA GLU A 104 14.47 12.49 -9.16
C GLU A 104 15.72 12.92 -8.37
N LYS A 105 15.61 13.00 -7.03
CA LYS A 105 16.75 13.34 -6.16
C LYS A 105 17.92 12.36 -6.27
N LYS A 106 17.65 11.07 -6.54
CA LYS A 106 18.71 10.07 -6.74
C LYS A 106 19.37 10.17 -8.11
N VAL A 107 18.69 10.71 -9.12
CA VAL A 107 19.24 10.89 -10.48
C VAL A 107 20.11 12.15 -10.56
N SER A 108 19.87 13.14 -9.70
CA SER A 108 20.65 14.38 -9.62
C SER A 108 21.90 14.30 -8.71
N GLN A 109 22.23 13.12 -8.17
CA GLN A 109 23.44 12.83 -7.40
C GLN A 109 24.37 11.92 -8.21
#